data_AF-A0AAN9KEX4-F1
#
_entry.id   AF-A0AAN9KEX4-F1
#
_cell.length_a   1.000
_cell.length_b   1.000
_cell.length_c   1.000
_cell.angle_alpha   90.00
_cell.angle_beta   90.00
_cell.angle_gamma   90.00
#
_symmetry.space_group_name_H-M   'P 1'
#
loop_
_entity.id
_entity.type
_entity.pdbx_description
1 polymer ?
#
loop_
_entity_poly.entity_id
_entity_poly.type
_entity_poly.pdbx_seq_one_letter_code
_entity_poly.pdbx_strand_id
1 'polypeptide(L)'
;MPRISTPKRVLSHFKPGSAVEVTFNDEGFRGSWFSGTVSRRLALNRFMVEFHTLIKDEQTSNPLREVLTTRQLRPQPPQENYREFKSGDKVDAFHNDGWWECRVMEDLGTGKFDVYFKECNQNMVFPKEQLRIHRDWINCNWIPPFPVPKPTNPKASNSEKGRKKKLEVTMMEKQRPSKRNRINDRDRDRLSDLPDIVLLYIMKFLETKQAVQTCVLSKRWKNLCRCLTNLTFYFRSKCECGVQSFRRFVSWVLSNRDHSYSLCDLNIQSWIEPEVLNRVMKYAVCHNIQNLIIQIRSSSYPNIEALPLIFCSHSLTSLTLYMGYKPTEIVLPKSLQLPALKSLCLAHVNFAATHDYCAEPFSNCPVLDTLILLDCYLHNEAKGLHISNSTLSSLTIYSLYDREAYQLALSTPNLGSFTIKGFAGHQVSSTCNLSHVCDVYIDMFHAKSSIIIKWLQVFTNVKKLKFSSATLRKLLLEISNPGSMSYQPPCFVRLKSMQVKRQLFADISREEVDRVVKYLLRNSPINRIDIVQVSPSSFKL
;
A
#
# COMPACT_ATOMS: atom_id res chain seq x y z
N MET A 1 -21.93 -17.79 44.55
CA MET A 1 -21.45 -18.67 43.46
C MET A 1 -20.06 -19.19 43.83
N PRO A 2 -19.85 -20.50 43.93
CA PRO A 2 -18.64 -21.06 44.54
C PRO A 2 -17.40 -20.85 43.65
N ARG A 3 -16.26 -20.56 44.29
CA ARG A 3 -14.94 -20.52 43.63
C ARG A 3 -14.67 -21.88 43.00
N ILE A 4 -14.81 -21.99 41.68
CA ILE A 4 -14.40 -23.17 40.93
C ILE A 4 -12.89 -23.34 41.15
N SER A 5 -12.53 -24.28 42.03
CA SER A 5 -11.15 -24.70 42.20
C SER A 5 -10.70 -25.34 40.89
N THR A 6 -9.58 -24.86 40.36
CA THR A 6 -8.92 -25.49 39.22
C THR A 6 -8.52 -26.90 39.60
N PRO A 7 -8.95 -27.93 38.85
CA PRO A 7 -8.62 -29.31 39.18
C PRO A 7 -7.11 -29.51 39.28
N LYS A 8 -6.64 -30.25 40.30
CA LYS A 8 -5.19 -30.60 40.46
C LYS A 8 -4.58 -31.18 39.17
N ARG A 9 -5.39 -31.86 38.36
CA ARG A 9 -5.03 -32.45 37.05
C ARG A 9 -4.69 -31.43 35.96
N VAL A 10 -5.26 -30.22 35.99
CA VAL A 10 -4.92 -29.15 35.04
C VAL A 10 -3.54 -28.58 35.39
N LEU A 11 -3.30 -28.40 36.69
CA LEU A 11 -2.09 -27.77 37.21
C LEU A 11 -0.83 -28.61 37.01
N SER A 12 -0.95 -29.93 36.83
CA SER A 12 0.20 -30.80 36.54
C SER A 12 0.84 -30.55 35.18
N HIS A 13 0.13 -29.91 34.24
CA HIS A 13 0.64 -29.60 32.90
C HIS A 13 1.44 -28.29 32.82
N PHE A 14 1.41 -27.46 33.87
CA PHE A 14 2.01 -26.11 33.87
C PHE A 14 3.08 -25.97 34.95
N LYS A 15 4.12 -26.80 34.87
CA LYS A 15 5.28 -26.73 35.78
C LYS A 15 6.33 -25.78 35.20
N PRO A 16 7.24 -25.21 36.03
CA PRO A 16 8.41 -24.51 35.51
C PRO A 16 9.14 -25.37 34.45
N GLY A 17 9.44 -24.79 33.30
CA GLY A 17 10.00 -25.47 32.13
C GLY A 17 8.99 -26.12 31.18
N SER A 18 7.70 -26.15 31.50
CA SER A 18 6.67 -26.67 30.57
C SER A 18 6.45 -25.72 29.39
N ALA A 19 6.54 -26.27 28.18
CA ALA A 19 6.18 -25.57 26.94
C ALA A 19 4.65 -25.44 26.83
N VAL A 20 4.20 -24.21 26.55
CA VAL A 20 2.78 -23.83 26.53
C VAL A 20 2.47 -22.96 25.32
N GLU A 21 1.20 -22.91 24.96
CA GLU A 21 0.66 -21.87 24.10
C GLU A 21 -0.26 -20.94 24.90
N VAL A 22 -0.17 -19.66 24.58
CA VAL A 22 -0.86 -18.56 25.25
C VAL A 22 -1.87 -17.92 24.30
N THR A 23 -3.07 -17.64 24.79
CA THR A 23 -4.06 -16.85 24.07
C THR A 23 -4.42 -15.56 24.81
N PHE A 24 -4.84 -14.55 24.05
CA PHE A 24 -5.31 -13.26 24.57
C PHE A 24 -6.74 -13.01 24.06
N ASN A 25 -7.61 -12.57 24.97
CA ASN A 25 -9.01 -12.27 24.63
C ASN A 25 -9.22 -10.82 24.16
N ASP A 26 -8.14 -10.03 24.10
CA ASP A 26 -8.15 -8.65 23.63
C ASP A 26 -8.53 -8.59 22.15
N GLU A 27 -9.16 -7.49 21.75
CA GLU A 27 -9.55 -7.29 20.35
C GLU A 27 -8.31 -7.25 19.46
N GLY A 28 -8.35 -8.04 18.36
CA GLY A 28 -7.21 -8.24 17.46
C GLY A 28 -6.30 -9.42 17.80
N PHE A 29 -6.48 -10.10 18.94
CA PHE A 29 -5.75 -11.33 19.30
C PHE A 29 -6.67 -12.56 19.51
N ARG A 30 -7.99 -12.38 19.39
CA ARG A 30 -8.93 -13.52 19.44
C ARG A 30 -8.55 -14.57 18.39
N GLY A 31 -8.61 -15.84 18.78
CA GLY A 31 -8.24 -16.96 17.91
C GLY A 31 -6.73 -17.17 17.74
N SER A 32 -5.88 -16.41 18.41
CA SER A 32 -4.42 -16.55 18.33
C SER A 32 -3.81 -17.36 19.49
N TRP A 33 -2.72 -18.06 19.18
CA TRP A 33 -1.92 -18.85 20.10
C TRP A 33 -0.42 -18.57 19.93
N PHE A 34 0.24 -18.05 20.96
CA PHE A 34 1.67 -17.74 20.98
C PHE A 34 2.44 -18.75 21.81
N SER A 35 3.60 -19.17 21.33
CA SER A 35 4.43 -20.16 22.03
C SER A 35 5.22 -19.52 23.17
N GLY A 36 5.29 -20.21 24.31
CA GLY A 36 6.10 -19.79 25.44
C GLY A 36 6.45 -20.94 26.39
N THR A 37 7.22 -20.62 27.41
CA THR A 37 7.62 -21.54 28.47
C THR A 37 7.20 -20.99 29.83
N VAL A 38 6.63 -21.84 30.67
CA VAL A 38 6.33 -21.48 32.06
C VAL A 38 7.65 -21.28 32.80
N SER A 39 7.96 -20.03 33.15
CA SER A 39 9.18 -19.68 33.91
C SER A 39 9.02 -20.06 35.38
N ARG A 40 7.91 -19.65 36.00
CA ARG A 40 7.59 -20.01 37.39
C ARG A 40 6.10 -19.89 37.70
N ARG A 41 5.66 -20.63 38.72
CA ARG A 41 4.30 -20.51 39.27
C ARG A 41 4.28 -19.46 40.38
N LEU A 42 3.38 -18.49 40.29
CA LEU A 42 3.25 -17.39 41.25
C LEU A 42 2.12 -17.62 42.26
N ALA A 43 1.04 -18.29 41.84
CA ALA A 43 -0.09 -18.63 42.70
C ALA A 43 -0.79 -19.90 42.18
N LEU A 44 -1.90 -20.31 42.82
CA LEU A 44 -2.65 -21.50 42.41
C LEU A 44 -2.99 -21.47 40.90
N ASN A 45 -3.41 -20.31 40.37
CA ASN A 45 -3.82 -20.13 38.97
C ASN A 45 -3.06 -19.02 38.23
N ARG A 46 -1.86 -18.64 38.70
CA ARG A 46 -1.07 -17.59 38.06
C ARG A 46 0.33 -18.10 37.76
N PHE A 47 0.73 -17.97 36.51
CA PHE A 47 1.99 -18.46 35.98
C PHE A 47 2.69 -17.32 35.26
N MET A 48 3.98 -17.16 35.51
CA MET A 48 4.82 -16.31 34.70
C MET A 48 5.28 -17.12 33.50
N VAL A 49 4.93 -16.66 32.30
CA VAL A 49 5.29 -17.31 31.03
C VAL A 49 6.23 -16.39 30.28
N GLU A 50 7.30 -16.98 29.76
CA GLU A 50 8.26 -16.35 28.88
C GLU A 50 7.92 -16.72 27.43
N PHE A 51 7.67 -15.75 26.56
CA PHE A 51 7.33 -16.01 25.16
C PHE A 51 8.57 -16.34 24.34
N HIS A 52 8.44 -17.29 23.40
CA HIS A 52 9.56 -17.67 22.52
C HIS A 52 9.79 -16.66 21.40
N THR A 53 8.73 -15.99 20.95
CA THR A 53 8.77 -15.12 19.77
C THR A 53 8.42 -13.65 20.07
N LEU A 54 7.85 -13.35 21.23
CA LEU A 54 7.55 -11.97 21.65
C LEU A 54 8.65 -11.44 22.55
N ILE A 55 9.10 -10.21 22.30
CA ILE A 55 10.23 -9.57 22.99
C ILE A 55 9.70 -8.34 23.75
N LYS A 56 10.19 -8.13 25.00
CA LYS A 56 9.79 -6.99 25.84
C LYS A 56 10.39 -5.67 25.36
N ASP A 57 11.63 -5.74 24.89
CA ASP A 57 12.42 -4.61 24.40
C ASP A 57 13.37 -5.10 23.30
N GLU A 58 13.25 -4.49 22.12
CA GLU A 58 14.01 -4.84 20.91
C GLU A 58 15.52 -4.56 21.04
N GLN A 59 15.94 -3.72 22.00
CA GLN A 59 17.37 -3.42 22.22
C GLN A 59 18.10 -4.54 22.97
N THR A 60 17.40 -5.24 23.86
CA THR A 60 18.00 -6.26 24.74
C THR A 60 17.70 -7.69 24.27
N SER A 61 16.80 -7.86 23.29
CA SER A 61 16.27 -9.16 22.86
C SER A 61 15.70 -9.99 24.02
N ASN A 62 15.31 -9.32 25.11
CA ASN A 62 14.76 -9.98 26.29
C ASN A 62 13.35 -10.50 25.97
N PRO A 63 13.10 -11.82 26.14
CA PRO A 63 11.77 -12.38 25.95
C PRO A 63 10.70 -11.63 26.76
N LEU A 64 9.54 -11.42 26.15
CA LEU A 64 8.38 -10.90 26.86
C LEU A 64 8.00 -11.90 27.95
N ARG A 65 7.71 -11.38 29.15
CA ARG A 65 7.25 -12.17 30.29
C ARG A 65 5.94 -11.61 30.79
N GLU A 66 4.90 -12.44 30.81
CA GLU A 66 3.57 -12.05 31.29
C GLU A 66 3.08 -12.96 32.40
N VAL A 67 2.22 -12.41 33.25
CA VAL A 67 1.53 -13.18 34.30
C VAL A 67 0.17 -13.61 33.81
N LEU A 68 0.02 -14.90 33.50
CA LEU A 68 -1.15 -15.47 32.86
C LEU A 68 -1.89 -16.43 33.79
N THR A 69 -3.17 -16.64 33.49
CA THR A 69 -4.02 -17.59 34.22
C THR A 69 -4.18 -18.91 33.48
N THR A 70 -4.64 -19.97 34.16
CA THR A 70 -4.94 -21.27 33.53
C THR A 70 -5.97 -21.19 32.40
N ARG A 71 -6.74 -20.10 32.30
CA ARG A 71 -7.72 -19.88 31.22
C ARG A 71 -7.06 -19.42 29.91
N GLN A 72 -5.86 -18.87 30.00
CA GLN A 72 -5.10 -18.32 28.88
C GLN A 72 -4.01 -19.27 28.40
N LEU A 73 -3.89 -20.45 29.01
CA LEU A 73 -2.79 -21.39 28.79
C LEU A 73 -3.33 -22.73 28.32
N ARG A 74 -2.63 -23.32 27.36
CA ARG A 74 -2.73 -24.74 27.02
C ARG A 74 -1.34 -25.35 26.86
N PRO A 75 -1.17 -26.67 27.02
CA PRO A 75 0.07 -27.33 26.63
C PRO A 75 0.38 -27.07 25.16
N GLN A 76 1.65 -27.08 24.78
CA GLN A 76 1.97 -27.07 23.35
C GLN A 76 1.42 -28.35 22.69
N PRO A 77 0.66 -28.25 21.58
CA PRO A 77 0.13 -29.42 20.90
C PRO A 77 1.28 -30.28 20.34
N PRO A 78 1.19 -31.63 20.45
CA PRO A 78 2.09 -32.55 19.79
C PRO A 78 2.27 -32.24 18.29
N GLN A 79 3.48 -32.47 17.77
CA GLN A 79 3.75 -32.35 16.34
C GLN A 79 3.11 -33.50 15.56
N GLU A 80 2.31 -33.17 14.55
CA GLU A 80 1.70 -34.15 13.63
C GLU A 80 2.55 -34.29 12.36
N ASN A 81 2.91 -35.53 12.01
CA ASN A 81 3.74 -35.86 10.83
C ASN A 81 2.92 -36.10 9.55
N TYR A 82 1.61 -36.33 9.67
CA TYR A 82 0.71 -36.53 8.53
C TYR A 82 -0.47 -35.57 8.66
N ARG A 83 -0.68 -34.71 7.66
CA ARG A 83 -1.75 -33.71 7.64
C ARG A 83 -2.39 -33.74 6.27
N GLU A 84 -3.70 -33.89 6.22
CA GLU A 84 -4.52 -33.64 5.04
C GLU A 84 -5.54 -32.58 5.43
N PHE A 85 -5.74 -31.62 4.54
CA PHE A 85 -6.69 -30.52 4.73
C PHE A 85 -7.72 -30.57 3.61
N LYS A 86 -8.99 -30.37 3.96
CA LYS A 86 -10.11 -30.32 3.04
C LYS A 86 -10.78 -28.95 3.12
N SER A 87 -11.45 -28.55 2.04
CA SER A 87 -12.30 -27.35 2.05
C SER A 87 -13.31 -27.44 3.21
N GLY A 88 -13.40 -26.37 3.98
CA GLY A 88 -14.21 -26.28 5.18
C GLY A 88 -13.48 -26.64 6.48
N ASP A 89 -12.29 -27.23 6.46
CA ASP A 89 -11.56 -27.60 7.68
C ASP A 89 -11.18 -26.37 8.51
N LYS A 90 -11.30 -26.52 9.84
CA LYS A 90 -10.84 -25.53 10.81
C LYS A 90 -9.36 -25.79 11.12
N VAL A 91 -8.50 -24.82 10.82
CA VAL A 91 -7.04 -24.93 10.93
C VAL A 91 -6.46 -23.73 11.69
N ASP A 92 -5.24 -23.87 12.21
CA ASP A 92 -4.44 -22.72 12.62
C ASP A 92 -3.35 -22.48 11.58
N ALA A 93 -3.19 -21.22 11.16
CA ALA A 93 -2.11 -20.78 10.28
C ALA A 93 -1.03 -20.04 11.08
N PHE A 94 0.24 -20.38 10.85
CA PHE A 94 1.36 -19.70 11.46
C PHE A 94 1.65 -18.38 10.74
N HIS A 95 1.34 -17.26 11.41
CA HIS A 95 1.47 -15.92 10.86
C HIS A 95 1.82 -14.92 11.97
N ASN A 96 2.68 -13.93 11.69
CA ASN A 96 3.11 -12.92 12.68
C ASN A 96 3.44 -13.51 14.06
N ASP A 97 4.30 -14.53 14.07
CA ASP A 97 4.85 -15.15 15.29
C ASP A 97 3.86 -15.90 16.19
N GLY A 98 2.63 -16.12 15.70
CA GLY A 98 1.58 -16.88 16.37
C GLY A 98 0.82 -17.83 15.44
N TRP A 99 0.03 -18.71 16.04
CA TRP A 99 -0.90 -19.60 15.34
C TRP A 99 -2.31 -18.99 15.38
N TRP A 100 -2.93 -18.82 14.22
CA TRP A 100 -4.20 -18.10 14.07
C TRP A 100 -5.29 -18.98 13.49
N GLU A 101 -6.43 -19.04 14.18
CA GLU A 101 -7.61 -19.75 13.72
C GLU A 101 -8.09 -19.24 12.34
N CYS A 102 -8.27 -20.16 11.40
CA CYS A 102 -8.81 -19.88 10.08
C CYS A 102 -9.54 -21.11 9.50
N ARG A 103 -10.19 -20.94 8.34
CA ARG A 103 -10.91 -22.00 7.64
C ARG A 103 -10.33 -22.21 6.24
N VAL A 104 -10.06 -23.45 5.86
CA VAL A 104 -9.62 -23.79 4.51
C VAL A 104 -10.77 -23.55 3.53
N MET A 105 -10.53 -22.77 2.49
CA MET A 105 -11.49 -22.48 1.43
C MET A 105 -11.27 -23.40 0.23
N GLU A 106 -10.01 -23.52 -0.21
CA GLU A 106 -9.65 -24.26 -1.41
C GLU A 106 -8.22 -24.84 -1.30
N ASP A 107 -8.02 -26.05 -1.83
CA ASP A 107 -6.70 -26.62 -2.08
C ASP A 107 -6.24 -26.23 -3.49
N LEU A 108 -5.13 -25.51 -3.60
CA LEU A 108 -4.62 -24.99 -4.86
C LEU A 108 -3.72 -25.99 -5.62
N GLY A 109 -3.67 -27.27 -5.17
CA GLY A 109 -3.00 -28.37 -5.88
C GLY A 109 -1.48 -28.34 -5.87
N THR A 110 -0.85 -27.40 -5.14
CA THR A 110 0.62 -27.20 -5.07
C THR A 110 1.17 -27.28 -3.65
N GLY A 111 0.45 -27.91 -2.73
CA GLY A 111 0.77 -27.89 -1.30
C GLY A 111 0.51 -26.53 -0.64
N LYS A 112 -0.31 -25.68 -1.30
CA LYS A 112 -0.76 -24.39 -0.82
C LYS A 112 -2.28 -24.39 -0.71
N PHE A 113 -2.78 -23.74 0.31
CA PHE A 113 -4.20 -23.67 0.63
C PHE A 113 -4.62 -22.21 0.72
N ASP A 114 -5.76 -21.88 0.11
CA ASP A 114 -6.44 -20.63 0.40
C ASP A 114 -7.23 -20.78 1.70
N VAL A 115 -6.97 -19.90 2.67
CA VAL A 115 -7.61 -19.94 3.99
C VAL A 115 -8.24 -18.59 4.31
N TYR A 116 -9.44 -18.64 4.90
CA TYR A 116 -10.22 -17.49 5.30
C TYR A 116 -10.07 -17.23 6.80
N PHE A 117 -9.70 -15.99 7.14
CA PHE A 117 -9.64 -15.50 8.52
C PHE A 117 -10.91 -14.74 8.86
N LYS A 118 -11.64 -15.23 9.86
CA LYS A 118 -12.92 -14.64 10.25
C LYS A 118 -12.76 -13.25 10.86
N GLU A 119 -11.69 -13.03 11.63
CA GLU A 119 -11.44 -11.79 12.37
C GLU A 119 -11.15 -10.59 11.46
N CYS A 120 -10.52 -10.81 10.30
CA CYS A 120 -10.17 -9.73 9.36
C CYS A 120 -10.96 -9.78 8.04
N ASN A 121 -11.86 -10.77 7.88
CA ASN A 121 -12.67 -10.98 6.67
C ASN A 121 -11.83 -11.00 5.39
N GLN A 122 -10.73 -11.77 5.41
CA GLN A 122 -9.77 -11.87 4.30
C GLN A 122 -9.36 -13.33 4.04
N ASN A 123 -9.09 -13.61 2.76
CA ASN A 123 -8.45 -14.83 2.31
C ASN A 123 -6.94 -14.61 2.16
N MET A 124 -6.15 -15.62 2.51
CA MET A 124 -4.71 -15.62 2.34
C MET A 124 -4.22 -17.02 1.97
N VAL A 125 -3.14 -17.10 1.21
CA VAL A 125 -2.57 -18.37 0.76
C VAL A 125 -1.41 -18.78 1.67
N PHE A 126 -1.51 -19.97 2.25
CA PHE A 126 -0.47 -20.54 3.11
C PHE A 126 0.05 -21.88 2.58
N PRO A 127 1.35 -22.16 2.71
CA PRO A 127 1.90 -23.48 2.44
C PRO A 127 1.50 -24.46 3.55
N LYS A 128 1.42 -25.76 3.21
CA LYS A 128 1.00 -26.85 4.11
C LYS A 128 1.75 -26.87 5.43
N GLU A 129 3.05 -26.52 5.43
CA GLU A 129 3.93 -26.56 6.60
C GLU A 129 3.57 -25.50 7.64
N GLN A 130 2.92 -24.41 7.20
CA GLN A 130 2.44 -23.33 8.07
C GLN A 130 1.01 -23.55 8.55
N LEU A 131 0.39 -24.69 8.25
CA LEU A 131 -0.95 -25.04 8.69
C LEU A 131 -0.92 -26.23 9.66
N ARG A 132 -1.84 -26.22 10.62
CA ARG A 132 -2.15 -27.37 11.49
C ARG A 132 -3.64 -27.46 11.75
N ILE A 133 -4.13 -28.63 12.10
CA ILE A 133 -5.54 -28.81 12.50
C ILE A 133 -5.79 -28.00 13.77
N HIS A 134 -6.84 -27.19 13.77
CA HIS A 134 -7.25 -26.44 14.95
C HIS A 134 -7.78 -27.42 16.01
N ARG A 135 -7.30 -27.28 17.25
CA ARG A 135 -7.76 -28.08 18.39
C ARG A 135 -7.94 -27.21 19.61
N ASP A 136 -8.99 -27.47 20.38
CA ASP A 136 -9.24 -26.87 21.69
C ASP A 136 -8.66 -27.74 22.80
N TRP A 137 -8.18 -27.11 23.87
CA TRP A 137 -7.74 -27.80 25.09
C TRP A 137 -8.82 -27.67 26.16
N ILE A 138 -9.63 -28.72 26.34
CA ILE A 138 -10.81 -28.70 27.22
C ILE A 138 -10.70 -29.87 28.20
N ASN A 139 -10.84 -29.59 29.50
CA ASN A 139 -10.82 -30.60 30.58
C ASN A 139 -9.60 -31.55 30.56
N CYS A 140 -8.43 -31.00 30.23
CA CYS A 140 -7.17 -31.73 30.02
C CYS A 140 -7.15 -32.68 28.81
N ASN A 141 -7.96 -32.45 27.79
CA ASN A 141 -7.96 -33.22 26.55
C ASN A 141 -7.91 -32.29 25.35
N TRP A 142 -7.26 -32.74 24.28
CA TRP A 142 -7.30 -32.07 22.98
C TRP A 142 -8.56 -32.48 22.23
N ILE A 143 -9.27 -31.50 21.68
CA ILE A 143 -10.53 -31.69 20.95
C ILE A 143 -10.41 -30.99 19.58
N PRO A 144 -10.53 -31.71 18.45
CA PRO A 144 -10.65 -33.16 18.34
C PRO A 144 -9.44 -33.89 18.96
N PRO A 145 -9.54 -35.20 19.26
CA PRO A 145 -8.40 -35.98 19.75
C PRO A 145 -7.38 -36.25 18.63
N PHE A 146 -6.11 -36.42 19.00
CA PHE A 146 -5.09 -36.82 18.03
C PHE A 146 -5.38 -38.21 17.47
N PRO A 147 -5.12 -38.45 16.17
CA PRO A 147 -5.29 -39.78 15.60
C PRO A 147 -4.39 -40.78 16.31
N VAL A 148 -4.99 -41.83 16.86
CA VAL A 148 -4.24 -42.95 17.46
C VAL A 148 -3.57 -43.72 16.32
N PRO A 149 -2.26 -44.02 16.39
CA PRO A 149 -1.63 -44.90 15.42
C PRO A 149 -2.39 -46.23 15.39
N LYS A 150 -2.92 -46.63 14.22
CA LYS A 150 -3.59 -47.93 14.08
C LYS A 150 -2.58 -49.03 14.45
N PRO A 151 -2.92 -49.99 15.31
CA PRO A 151 -2.05 -51.14 15.56
C PRO A 151 -1.90 -51.92 14.25
N THR A 152 -0.68 -52.05 13.77
CA THR A 152 -0.33 -52.95 12.68
C THR A 152 -0.62 -54.38 13.14
N ASN A 153 -1.62 -55.02 12.52
CA ASN A 153 -1.89 -56.45 12.69
C ASN A 153 -0.63 -57.27 12.34
N PRO A 154 -0.13 -58.12 13.24
CA PRO A 154 0.90 -59.09 12.89
C PRO A 154 0.24 -60.34 12.33
N LYS A 155 0.50 -60.68 11.05
CA LYS A 155 0.38 -62.07 10.59
C LYS A 155 1.60 -62.46 9.76
N ALA A 156 2.03 -63.69 10.05
CA ALA A 156 3.00 -64.53 9.38
C ALA A 156 4.49 -64.17 9.56
N SER A 157 5.01 -64.65 10.69
CA SER A 157 6.26 -65.41 10.81
C SER A 157 7.11 -65.60 9.55
N ASN A 158 8.37 -65.16 9.62
CA ASN A 158 9.46 -66.11 9.48
C ASN A 158 10.58 -65.79 10.47
N SER A 159 10.91 -66.81 11.24
CA SER A 159 11.97 -66.87 12.23
C SER A 159 13.33 -66.92 11.56
N GLU A 160 14.29 -66.15 12.06
CA GLU A 160 15.64 -66.68 12.27
C GLU A 160 16.42 -65.87 13.32
N LYS A 161 17.22 -66.62 14.07
CA LYS A 161 17.80 -66.31 15.38
C LYS A 161 19.04 -65.43 15.27
N GLY A 162 19.33 -64.63 16.30
CA GLY A 162 20.66 -64.00 16.39
C GLY A 162 20.95 -63.05 17.55
N ARG A 163 21.14 -63.59 18.76
CA ARG A 163 22.19 -63.22 19.74
C ARG A 163 22.30 -61.75 20.23
N LYS A 164 21.91 -61.53 21.49
CA LYS A 164 22.37 -60.42 22.34
C LYS A 164 23.86 -60.61 22.70
N LYS A 165 24.67 -59.54 22.65
CA LYS A 165 25.75 -59.28 23.62
C LYS A 165 26.18 -57.79 23.65
N LYS A 166 25.90 -57.19 24.81
CA LYS A 166 26.63 -56.20 25.63
C LYS A 166 28.02 -55.74 25.12
N LEU A 167 28.28 -54.42 25.15
CA LEU A 167 29.59 -53.75 25.35
C LEU A 167 29.29 -52.25 25.60
N GLU A 168 29.42 -51.76 26.84
CA GLU A 168 30.64 -51.19 27.48
C GLU A 168 31.12 -49.87 26.89
N VAL A 169 31.13 -48.86 27.76
CA VAL A 169 31.59 -47.49 27.55
C VAL A 169 33.10 -47.46 27.65
N THR A 170 33.78 -46.91 26.65
CA THR A 170 35.17 -46.51 26.79
C THR A 170 35.40 -45.21 26.04
N MET A 171 35.90 -44.21 26.78
CA MET A 171 36.38 -42.94 26.29
C MET A 171 37.66 -43.14 25.47
N MET A 172 37.71 -42.60 24.26
CA MET A 172 38.97 -42.38 23.54
C MET A 172 38.94 -41.00 22.88
N GLU A 173 39.90 -40.17 23.28
CA GLU A 173 40.31 -38.94 22.61
C GLU A 173 40.56 -39.20 21.12
N LYS A 174 39.98 -38.36 20.26
CA LYS A 174 40.37 -38.28 18.85
C LYS A 174 40.89 -36.88 18.54
N GLN A 175 42.20 -36.84 18.30
CA GLN A 175 42.94 -35.74 17.70
C GLN A 175 42.29 -35.30 16.37
N ARG A 176 42.26 -33.98 16.15
CA ARG A 176 41.77 -33.33 14.92
C ARG A 176 42.78 -33.50 13.78
N PRO A 177 42.38 -33.96 12.58
CA PRO A 177 43.14 -33.65 11.37
C PRO A 177 42.64 -32.32 10.79
N SER A 178 43.58 -31.42 10.50
CA SER A 178 43.36 -30.17 9.79
C SER A 178 42.89 -30.44 8.36
N LYS A 179 41.57 -30.36 8.11
CA LYS A 179 41.04 -30.23 6.75
C LYS A 179 41.07 -28.74 6.36
N ARG A 180 42.03 -28.37 5.52
CA ARG A 180 41.90 -27.19 4.65
C ARG A 180 40.65 -27.42 3.79
N ASN A 181 39.54 -26.76 4.12
CA ASN A 181 38.36 -26.75 3.27
C ASN A 181 38.70 -26.00 1.98
N ARG A 182 38.85 -26.72 0.87
CA ARG A 182 38.56 -26.16 -0.45
C ARG A 182 37.04 -26.00 -0.51
N ILE A 183 36.55 -24.80 -0.20
CA ILE A 183 35.15 -24.44 -0.42
C ILE A 183 34.92 -24.48 -1.93
N ASN A 184 33.95 -25.28 -2.38
CA ASN A 184 33.50 -25.26 -3.78
C ASN A 184 33.09 -23.83 -4.13
N ASP A 185 33.54 -23.29 -5.26
CA ASP A 185 33.26 -21.91 -5.68
C ASP A 185 31.75 -21.60 -5.83
N ARG A 186 30.91 -22.66 -5.87
CA ARG A 186 29.44 -22.57 -5.88
C ARG A 186 28.81 -22.30 -4.50
N ASP A 187 29.52 -22.55 -3.41
CA ASP A 187 29.05 -22.35 -2.03
C ASP A 187 29.65 -21.07 -1.38
N ARG A 188 30.37 -20.28 -2.17
CA ARG A 188 30.96 -19.01 -1.72
C ARG A 188 29.86 -17.97 -1.59
N ASP A 189 29.78 -17.34 -0.43
CA ASP A 189 28.86 -16.21 -0.19
C ASP A 189 29.37 -14.96 -0.93
N ARG A 190 29.00 -14.87 -2.20
CA ARG A 190 29.34 -13.74 -3.08
C ARG A 190 28.63 -12.45 -2.70
N LEU A 191 27.57 -12.52 -1.89
CA LEU A 191 26.81 -11.35 -1.47
C LEU A 191 27.56 -10.59 -0.37
N SER A 192 28.18 -11.32 0.56
CA SER A 192 29.05 -10.73 1.58
C SER A 192 30.34 -10.11 1.02
N ASP A 193 30.77 -10.50 -0.20
CA ASP A 193 31.94 -9.94 -0.87
C ASP A 193 31.65 -8.57 -1.53
N LEU A 194 30.39 -8.17 -1.71
CA LEU A 194 30.04 -6.89 -2.33
C LEU A 194 30.37 -5.70 -1.43
N PRO A 195 30.77 -4.53 -1.97
CA PRO A 195 30.95 -3.29 -1.20
C PRO A 195 29.64 -2.75 -0.61
N ASP A 196 29.72 -2.00 0.49
CA ASP A 196 28.56 -1.42 1.20
C ASP A 196 27.65 -0.59 0.29
N ILE A 197 28.25 0.20 -0.61
CA ILE A 197 27.50 1.02 -1.56
C ILE A 197 26.63 0.19 -2.50
N VAL A 198 27.09 -1.01 -2.89
CA VAL A 198 26.33 -1.93 -3.75
C VAL A 198 25.21 -2.58 -2.96
N LEU A 199 25.47 -2.95 -1.70
CA LEU A 199 24.44 -3.51 -0.81
C LEU A 199 23.32 -2.49 -0.52
N LEU A 200 23.68 -1.23 -0.26
CA LEU A 200 22.72 -0.14 -0.11
C LEU A 200 21.92 0.12 -1.39
N TYR A 201 22.57 0.03 -2.55
CA TYR A 201 21.89 0.13 -3.84
C TYR A 201 20.89 -1.01 -4.05
N ILE A 202 21.25 -2.25 -3.70
CA ILE A 202 20.33 -3.40 -3.74
C ILE A 202 19.15 -3.18 -2.79
N MET A 203 19.42 -2.75 -1.55
CA MET A 203 18.39 -2.47 -0.55
C MET A 203 17.42 -1.36 -0.97
N LYS A 204 17.86 -0.40 -1.81
CA LYS A 204 17.00 0.67 -2.34
C LYS A 204 15.80 0.14 -3.12
N PHE A 205 15.87 -1.08 -3.66
CA PHE A 205 14.76 -1.74 -4.37
C PHE A 205 13.84 -2.55 -3.45
N LEU A 206 14.15 -2.63 -2.15
CA LEU A 206 13.35 -3.36 -1.16
C LEU A 206 12.40 -2.41 -0.43
N GLU A 207 11.24 -2.93 -0.02
CA GLU A 207 10.43 -2.24 0.97
C GLU A 207 11.20 -2.16 2.30
N THR A 208 10.93 -1.13 3.11
CA THR A 208 11.65 -0.95 4.39
C THR A 208 11.55 -2.18 5.29
N LYS A 209 10.40 -2.87 5.30
CA LYS A 209 10.21 -4.12 6.05
C LYS A 209 11.17 -5.21 5.59
N GLN A 210 11.31 -5.39 4.27
CA GLN A 210 12.19 -6.39 3.67
C GLN A 210 13.66 -6.04 3.90
N ALA A 211 14.03 -4.76 3.75
CA ALA A 211 15.37 -4.29 4.08
C ALA A 211 15.71 -4.59 5.55
N VAL A 212 14.83 -4.24 6.49
CA VAL A 212 15.03 -4.57 7.92
C VAL A 212 15.13 -6.06 8.17
N GLN A 213 14.34 -6.92 7.49
CA GLN A 213 14.46 -8.37 7.62
C GLN A 213 15.83 -8.90 7.23
N THR A 214 16.54 -8.25 6.31
CA THR A 214 17.91 -8.66 5.92
C THR A 214 18.95 -8.47 7.03
N CYS A 215 18.61 -7.75 8.12
CA CYS A 215 19.50 -7.58 9.27
C CYS A 215 19.89 -8.92 9.93
N VAL A 216 19.10 -9.98 9.73
CA VAL A 216 19.39 -11.33 10.27
C VAL A 216 20.59 -11.99 9.58
N LEU A 217 21.00 -11.51 8.40
CA LEU A 217 22.08 -12.10 7.62
C LEU A 217 23.45 -11.88 8.27
N SER A 218 23.73 -10.67 8.76
CA SER A 218 24.90 -10.39 9.61
C SER A 218 24.84 -9.01 10.27
N LYS A 219 25.79 -8.75 11.19
CA LYS A 219 25.96 -7.42 11.82
C LYS A 219 26.17 -6.30 10.78
N ARG A 220 26.80 -6.61 9.64
CA ARG A 220 27.04 -5.65 8.55
C ARG A 220 25.71 -5.20 7.93
N TRP A 221 24.84 -6.15 7.60
CA TRP A 221 23.50 -5.85 7.07
C TRP A 221 22.66 -5.04 8.06
N LYS A 222 22.72 -5.38 9.36
CA LYS A 222 22.07 -4.59 10.41
C LYS A 222 22.49 -3.12 10.42
N ASN A 223 23.79 -2.84 10.23
CA ASN A 223 24.29 -1.46 10.18
C ASN A 223 23.88 -0.75 8.88
N LEU A 224 23.96 -1.43 7.74
CA LEU A 224 23.58 -0.88 6.44
C LEU A 224 22.10 -0.53 6.36
N CYS A 225 21.22 -1.33 6.97
CA CYS A 225 19.79 -1.02 7.04
C CYS A 225 19.48 0.29 7.78
N ARG A 226 20.38 0.78 8.65
CA ARG A 226 20.22 2.09 9.29
C ARG A 226 20.60 3.25 8.36
N CYS A 227 21.35 2.99 7.30
CA CYS A 227 21.89 3.97 6.37
C CYS A 227 21.00 4.16 5.12
N LEU A 228 19.77 3.61 5.14
CA LEU A 228 18.86 3.66 4.00
C LEU A 228 18.53 5.10 3.60
N THR A 229 18.59 5.36 2.29
CA THR A 229 18.25 6.65 1.67
C THR A 229 16.83 6.68 1.10
N ASN A 230 16.12 5.55 1.16
CA ASN A 230 14.73 5.41 0.76
C ASN A 230 13.99 4.63 1.83
N LEU A 231 12.85 5.16 2.29
CA LEU A 231 11.94 4.47 3.19
C LEU A 231 10.60 4.28 2.51
N THR A 232 10.21 3.04 2.27
CA THR A 232 8.91 2.66 1.72
C THR A 232 8.14 1.80 2.72
N PHE A 233 7.03 2.35 3.24
CA PHE A 233 6.15 1.72 4.19
C PHE A 233 4.81 1.41 3.54
N TYR A 234 4.44 0.13 3.53
CA TYR A 234 3.20 -0.31 2.91
C TYR A 234 2.46 -1.28 3.82
N PHE A 235 1.16 -1.02 4.01
CA PHE A 235 0.32 -1.85 4.86
C PHE A 235 -1.16 -1.77 4.43
N ARG A 236 -1.77 -2.93 4.13
CA ARG A 236 -3.14 -3.02 3.58
C ARG A 236 -4.21 -3.41 4.59
N SER A 237 -3.84 -3.97 5.75
CA SER A 237 -4.85 -4.45 6.71
C SER A 237 -5.56 -3.30 7.41
N LYS A 238 -6.82 -3.52 7.76
CA LYS A 238 -7.65 -2.62 8.59
C LYS A 238 -7.69 -3.07 10.05
N CYS A 239 -7.12 -4.23 10.39
CA CYS A 239 -7.17 -4.72 11.76
C CYS A 239 -6.36 -3.82 12.70
N GLU A 240 -6.94 -3.49 13.86
CA GLU A 240 -6.33 -2.56 14.82
C GLU A 240 -4.96 -3.05 15.30
N CYS A 241 -4.81 -4.33 15.64
CA CYS A 241 -3.54 -4.92 16.05
C CYS A 241 -2.45 -4.78 14.97
N GLY A 242 -2.83 -4.89 13.69
CA GLY A 242 -1.96 -4.70 12.56
C GLY A 242 -1.57 -3.24 12.35
N VAL A 243 -2.52 -2.31 12.50
CA VAL A 243 -2.26 -0.86 12.48
C VAL A 243 -1.29 -0.47 13.61
N GLN A 244 -1.48 -1.00 14.82
CA GLN A 244 -0.58 -0.74 15.95
C GLN A 244 0.83 -1.32 15.72
N SER A 245 0.92 -2.53 15.17
CA SER A 245 2.21 -3.14 14.81
C SER A 245 2.93 -2.31 13.74
N PHE A 246 2.21 -1.86 12.73
CA PHE A 246 2.74 -0.97 11.69
C PHE A 246 3.18 0.39 12.26
N ARG A 247 2.38 0.99 13.15
CA ARG A 247 2.73 2.22 13.88
C ARG A 247 4.03 2.07 14.65
N ARG A 248 4.19 0.99 15.41
CA ARG A 248 5.41 0.68 16.17
C ARG A 248 6.60 0.50 15.22
N PHE A 249 6.41 -0.25 14.13
CA PHE A 249 7.45 -0.46 13.13
C PHE A 249 7.91 0.84 12.47
N VAL A 250 6.99 1.67 11.97
CA VAL A 250 7.32 2.98 11.39
C VAL A 250 8.08 3.84 12.40
N SER A 251 7.55 3.94 13.63
CA SER A 251 8.17 4.69 14.71
C SER A 251 9.59 4.22 15.02
N TRP A 252 9.79 2.91 15.08
CA TRP A 252 11.08 2.29 15.34
C TRP A 252 12.07 2.59 14.22
N VAL A 253 11.68 2.42 12.95
CA VAL A 253 12.57 2.68 11.81
C VAL A 253 13.02 4.14 11.81
N LEU A 254 12.09 5.07 11.94
CA LEU A 254 12.39 6.51 11.91
C LEU A 254 13.36 6.91 13.04
N SER A 255 13.23 6.30 14.22
CA SER A 255 14.08 6.57 15.39
C SER A 255 15.44 5.86 15.37
N ASN A 256 15.60 4.75 14.64
CA ASN A 256 16.83 3.97 14.63
C ASN A 256 17.73 4.23 13.40
N ARG A 257 17.23 5.01 12.44
CA ARG A 257 17.99 5.42 11.26
C ARG A 257 19.24 6.20 11.65
N ASP A 258 20.31 6.01 10.90
CA ASP A 258 21.51 6.83 11.00
C ASP A 258 21.28 8.17 10.28
N HIS A 259 21.17 9.24 11.05
CA HIS A 259 20.90 10.58 10.54
C HIS A 259 22.10 11.23 9.84
N SER A 260 23.29 10.63 9.90
CA SER A 260 24.44 11.09 9.09
C SER A 260 24.24 10.85 7.59
N TYR A 261 23.36 9.90 7.23
CA TYR A 261 22.99 9.65 5.85
C TYR A 261 21.77 10.51 5.47
N SER A 262 21.77 11.08 4.27
CA SER A 262 20.61 11.82 3.77
C SER A 262 19.45 10.88 3.40
N LEU A 263 18.23 11.27 3.72
CA LEU A 263 17.02 10.58 3.29
C LEU A 263 16.49 11.28 2.03
N CYS A 264 16.43 10.56 0.91
CA CYS A 264 15.95 11.14 -0.36
C CYS A 264 14.46 10.93 -0.54
N ASP A 265 13.98 9.72 -0.24
CA ASP A 265 12.62 9.27 -0.54
C ASP A 265 11.91 8.77 0.72
N LEU A 266 10.68 9.23 0.93
CA LEU A 266 9.78 8.67 1.92
C LEU A 266 8.43 8.38 1.27
N ASN A 267 8.03 7.11 1.29
CA ASN A 267 6.75 6.64 0.81
C ASN A 267 6.00 5.94 1.96
N ILE A 268 4.77 6.36 2.22
CA ILE A 268 3.87 5.68 3.14
C ILE A 268 2.52 5.45 2.48
N GLN A 269 2.09 4.19 2.45
CA GLN A 269 0.83 3.77 1.87
C GLN A 269 0.10 2.83 2.84
N SER A 270 -0.85 3.36 3.64
CA SER A 270 -1.51 2.58 4.69
C SER A 270 -2.80 3.19 5.24
N TRP A 271 -3.56 2.37 5.99
CA TRP A 271 -4.50 2.82 7.02
C TRP A 271 -3.67 3.26 8.24
N ILE A 272 -3.56 4.57 8.49
CA ILE A 272 -2.74 5.10 9.60
C ILE A 272 -3.52 6.10 10.43
N GLU A 273 -3.23 6.16 11.72
CA GLU A 273 -3.81 7.18 12.59
C GLU A 273 -3.20 8.56 12.27
N PRO A 274 -3.94 9.66 12.53
CA PRO A 274 -3.47 11.03 12.29
C PRO A 274 -2.13 11.34 12.98
N GLU A 275 -1.90 10.78 14.17
CA GLU A 275 -0.66 10.97 14.94
C GLU A 275 0.56 10.41 14.21
N VAL A 276 0.45 9.21 13.64
CA VAL A 276 1.53 8.56 12.90
C VAL A 276 1.82 9.32 11.62
N LEU A 277 0.77 9.76 10.94
CA LEU A 277 0.91 10.61 9.77
C LEU A 277 1.65 11.90 10.11
N ASN A 278 1.21 12.63 11.14
CA ASN A 278 1.87 13.86 11.60
C ASN A 278 3.34 13.62 11.92
N ARG A 279 3.67 12.49 12.57
CA ARG A 279 5.06 12.12 12.86
C ARG A 279 5.86 11.90 11.57
N VAL A 280 5.32 11.18 10.60
CA VAL A 280 5.98 10.93 9.31
C VAL A 280 6.19 12.23 8.53
N MET A 281 5.18 13.10 8.50
CA MET A 281 5.27 14.41 7.86
C MET A 281 6.32 15.31 8.53
N LYS A 282 6.32 15.41 9.87
CA LYS A 282 7.35 16.14 10.62
C LYS A 282 8.74 15.58 10.35
N TYR A 283 8.88 14.26 10.35
CA TYR A 283 10.14 13.59 10.04
C TYR A 283 10.64 13.93 8.63
N ALA A 284 9.77 13.86 7.62
CA ALA A 284 10.09 14.22 6.24
C ALA A 284 10.65 15.65 6.14
N VAL A 285 9.99 16.62 6.78
CA VAL A 285 10.42 18.03 6.80
C VAL A 285 11.77 18.17 7.49
N CYS A 286 11.96 17.58 8.68
CA CYS A 286 13.21 17.68 9.43
C CYS A 286 14.43 17.06 8.72
N HIS A 287 14.22 16.15 7.77
CA HIS A 287 15.29 15.45 7.05
C HIS A 287 15.51 15.95 5.62
N ASN A 288 14.87 17.06 5.24
CA ASN A 288 15.05 17.70 3.93
C ASN A 288 14.90 16.70 2.77
N ILE A 289 13.89 15.85 2.83
CA ILE A 289 13.66 14.83 1.80
C ILE A 289 13.32 15.49 0.44
N GLN A 290 13.57 14.76 -0.64
CA GLN A 290 13.32 15.23 -2.01
C GLN A 290 11.99 14.70 -2.54
N ASN A 291 11.64 13.45 -2.25
CA ASN A 291 10.43 12.82 -2.75
C ASN A 291 9.57 12.30 -1.60
N LEU A 292 8.34 12.81 -1.51
CA LEU A 292 7.36 12.41 -0.52
C LEU A 292 6.12 11.84 -1.19
N ILE A 293 5.76 10.61 -0.83
CA ILE A 293 4.51 9.96 -1.23
C ILE A 293 3.75 9.58 0.04
N ILE A 294 2.56 10.13 0.19
CA ILE A 294 1.64 9.82 1.27
C ILE A 294 0.34 9.35 0.64
N GLN A 295 -0.02 8.09 0.85
CA GLN A 295 -1.25 7.49 0.37
C GLN A 295 -2.03 6.86 1.53
N ILE A 296 -3.05 7.57 1.96
CA ILE A 296 -3.85 7.20 3.11
C ILE A 296 -5.17 6.63 2.63
N ARG A 297 -5.65 5.59 3.31
CA ARG A 297 -6.93 4.94 2.98
C ARG A 297 -8.06 5.18 3.98
N SER A 298 -7.82 5.92 5.06
CA SER A 298 -8.80 6.15 6.13
C SER A 298 -9.95 7.10 5.74
N SER A 299 -11.02 7.09 6.53
CA SER A 299 -12.30 7.78 6.28
C SER A 299 -12.50 9.09 7.06
N SER A 300 -11.57 9.52 7.93
CA SER A 300 -11.71 10.80 8.64
C SER A 300 -10.36 11.32 9.18
N TYR A 301 -10.02 12.57 8.85
CA TYR A 301 -8.92 13.36 9.45
C TYR A 301 -9.36 14.82 9.55
N PRO A 302 -9.98 15.23 10.67
CA PRO A 302 -10.46 16.60 10.79
C PRO A 302 -9.31 17.61 10.97
N ASN A 303 -8.09 17.18 11.32
CA ASN A 303 -6.95 18.10 11.39
C ASN A 303 -5.59 17.39 11.31
N ILE A 304 -4.70 17.84 10.42
CA ILE A 304 -3.33 17.33 10.26
C ILE A 304 -2.37 18.51 10.45
N GLU A 305 -1.91 18.72 11.69
CA GLU A 305 -1.02 19.82 12.07
C GLU A 305 0.24 19.95 11.22
N ALA A 306 0.79 18.82 10.77
CA ALA A 306 2.03 18.80 10.00
C ALA A 306 1.82 19.10 8.50
N LEU A 307 0.57 19.15 8.04
CA LEU A 307 0.25 19.35 6.63
C LEU A 307 0.77 20.71 6.12
N PRO A 308 0.57 21.86 6.80
CA PRO A 308 1.16 23.13 6.38
C PRO A 308 2.70 23.10 6.34
N LEU A 309 3.35 22.34 7.23
CA LEU A 309 4.81 22.26 7.30
C LEU A 309 5.42 21.65 6.02
N ILE A 310 4.74 20.65 5.44
CA ILE A 310 5.18 20.05 4.18
C ILE A 310 5.22 21.10 3.08
N PHE A 311 4.20 21.96 3.01
CA PHE A 311 4.07 22.99 1.98
C PHE A 311 4.99 24.20 2.17
N CYS A 312 5.90 24.16 3.15
CA CYS A 312 6.98 25.12 3.33
C CYS A 312 8.38 24.48 3.13
N SER A 313 8.44 23.24 2.63
CA SER A 313 9.70 22.54 2.43
C SER A 313 10.51 23.12 1.25
N HIS A 314 11.80 23.37 1.50
CA HIS A 314 12.72 23.90 0.48
C HIS A 314 13.43 22.79 -0.31
N SER A 315 13.37 21.55 0.15
CA SER A 315 14.07 20.40 -0.45
C SER A 315 13.19 19.53 -1.34
N LEU A 316 11.86 19.60 -1.17
CA LEU A 316 10.92 18.73 -1.89
C LEU A 316 10.93 19.04 -3.39
N THR A 317 11.28 18.05 -4.19
CA THR A 317 11.21 18.07 -5.66
C THR A 317 9.98 17.36 -6.20
N SER A 318 9.45 16.38 -5.46
CA SER A 318 8.23 15.66 -5.80
C SER A 318 7.36 15.42 -4.57
N LEU A 319 6.07 15.76 -4.68
CA LEU A 319 5.09 15.55 -3.62
C LEU A 319 3.85 14.85 -4.18
N THR A 320 3.50 13.69 -3.63
CA THR A 320 2.22 13.00 -3.87
C THR A 320 1.46 12.89 -2.56
N LEU A 321 0.29 13.52 -2.48
CA LEU A 321 -0.63 13.40 -1.34
C LEU A 321 -1.95 12.82 -1.81
N TYR A 322 -2.31 11.63 -1.31
CA TYR A 322 -3.59 10.98 -1.52
C TYR A 322 -4.27 10.77 -0.18
N MET A 323 -5.36 11.49 0.08
CA MET A 323 -5.90 11.65 1.44
C MET A 323 -7.17 10.85 1.75
N GLY A 324 -7.36 9.67 1.14
CA GLY A 324 -8.43 8.73 1.51
C GLY A 324 -9.73 8.88 0.72
N TYR A 325 -10.83 8.37 1.27
CA TYR A 325 -12.15 8.34 0.61
C TYR A 325 -13.01 9.55 1.00
N LYS A 326 -13.75 10.06 0.03
CA LYS A 326 -14.56 11.28 0.09
C LYS A 326 -15.77 11.22 1.04
N PRO A 327 -16.27 12.38 1.50
CA PRO A 327 -15.65 13.70 1.42
C PRO A 327 -14.50 13.82 2.43
N THR A 328 -13.32 14.25 1.99
CA THR A 328 -12.24 14.64 2.89
C THR A 328 -12.45 16.09 3.32
N GLU A 329 -12.36 16.38 4.62
CA GLU A 329 -12.39 17.76 5.16
C GLU A 329 -11.03 18.45 5.07
N ILE A 330 -10.03 17.82 4.44
CA ILE A 330 -8.67 18.34 4.40
C ILE A 330 -8.59 19.54 3.47
N VAL A 331 -8.37 20.71 4.08
CA VAL A 331 -8.16 21.98 3.39
C VAL A 331 -6.66 22.27 3.33
N LEU A 332 -6.16 22.55 2.14
CA LEU A 332 -4.76 22.94 1.95
C LEU A 332 -4.52 24.40 2.37
N PRO A 333 -3.28 24.76 2.72
CA PRO A 333 -2.89 26.16 2.87
C PRO A 333 -3.23 26.97 1.61
N LYS A 334 -3.61 28.24 1.80
CA LYS A 334 -4.00 29.13 0.70
C LYS A 334 -2.89 29.36 -0.33
N SER A 335 -1.63 29.21 0.08
CA SER A 335 -0.44 29.31 -0.77
C SER A 335 0.54 28.19 -0.41
N LEU A 336 1.12 27.53 -1.40
CA LEU A 336 2.16 26.52 -1.22
C LEU A 336 3.52 27.15 -1.51
N GLN A 337 4.45 27.09 -0.55
CA GLN A 337 5.79 27.69 -0.64
C GLN A 337 6.82 26.58 -0.84
N LEU A 338 6.91 26.08 -2.08
CA LEU A 338 7.73 24.92 -2.43
C LEU A 338 8.72 25.27 -3.54
N PRO A 339 9.85 25.94 -3.21
CA PRO A 339 10.75 26.54 -4.20
C PRO A 339 11.47 25.55 -5.12
N ALA A 340 11.66 24.29 -4.69
CA ALA A 340 12.35 23.25 -5.45
C ALA A 340 11.40 22.25 -6.14
N LEU A 341 10.09 22.41 -5.99
CA LEU A 341 9.10 21.41 -6.39
C LEU A 341 8.89 21.39 -7.90
N LYS A 342 9.15 20.25 -8.51
CA LYS A 342 8.98 19.99 -9.94
C LYS A 342 7.70 19.23 -10.26
N SER A 343 7.27 18.34 -9.37
CA SER A 343 6.09 17.50 -9.57
C SER A 343 5.18 17.51 -8.35
N LEU A 344 3.90 17.84 -8.56
CA LEU A 344 2.88 17.85 -7.52
C LEU A 344 1.68 17.00 -7.93
N CYS A 345 1.35 16.01 -7.12
CA CYS A 345 0.14 15.20 -7.25
C CYS A 345 -0.69 15.32 -5.98
N LEU A 346 -1.91 15.83 -6.12
CA LEU A 346 -2.86 16.02 -5.03
C LEU A 346 -4.12 15.20 -5.33
N ALA A 347 -4.56 14.41 -4.36
CA ALA A 347 -5.76 13.61 -4.47
C ALA A 347 -6.66 13.71 -3.25
N HIS A 348 -7.95 13.99 -3.47
CA HIS A 348 -8.96 14.15 -2.42
C HIS A 348 -8.59 15.22 -1.39
N VAL A 349 -8.43 16.46 -1.85
CA VAL A 349 -8.14 17.64 -1.01
C VAL A 349 -8.99 18.82 -1.45
N ASN A 350 -9.19 19.79 -0.55
CA ASN A 350 -9.93 21.01 -0.85
C ASN A 350 -9.03 22.25 -0.86
N PHE A 351 -9.35 23.19 -1.74
CA PHE A 351 -8.69 24.49 -1.82
C PHE A 351 -9.58 25.58 -1.23
N ALA A 352 -9.03 26.38 -0.31
CA ALA A 352 -9.73 27.53 0.24
C ALA A 352 -9.43 28.79 -0.59
N ALA A 353 -10.44 29.64 -0.76
CA ALA A 353 -10.27 30.90 -1.45
C ALA A 353 -9.41 31.91 -0.66
N THR A 354 -8.78 32.80 -1.41
CA THR A 354 -8.28 34.10 -0.93
C THR A 354 -9.43 35.12 -0.94
N HIS A 355 -9.11 36.42 -0.85
CA HIS A 355 -10.11 37.50 -0.76
C HIS A 355 -11.07 37.56 -1.97
N ASP A 356 -10.68 37.03 -3.13
CA ASP A 356 -11.43 37.16 -4.39
C ASP A 356 -12.34 35.96 -4.71
N TYR A 357 -12.74 35.17 -3.69
CA TYR A 357 -13.49 33.92 -3.86
C TYR A 357 -12.81 32.87 -4.76
N CYS A 358 -11.54 33.09 -5.12
CA CYS A 358 -10.74 32.20 -5.94
C CYS A 358 -9.58 31.63 -5.10
N ALA A 359 -9.30 30.35 -5.27
CA ALA A 359 -8.10 29.73 -4.70
C ALA A 359 -6.95 29.81 -5.71
N GLU A 360 -5.76 30.22 -5.27
CA GLU A 360 -4.54 30.23 -6.09
C GLU A 360 -3.35 29.77 -5.24
N PRO A 361 -3.16 28.45 -5.08
CA PRO A 361 -2.14 27.92 -4.20
C PRO A 361 -0.76 27.73 -4.88
N PHE A 362 -0.66 27.84 -6.22
CA PHE A 362 0.48 27.29 -6.97
C PHE A 362 1.53 28.32 -7.44
N SER A 363 1.29 29.61 -7.26
CA SER A 363 2.16 30.68 -7.75
C SER A 363 3.56 30.71 -7.12
N ASN A 364 3.67 30.24 -5.87
CA ASN A 364 4.92 30.19 -5.11
C ASN A 364 5.70 28.86 -5.28
N CYS A 365 5.47 28.16 -6.39
CA CYS A 365 6.21 26.96 -6.82
C CYS A 365 6.94 27.25 -8.16
N PRO A 366 8.06 28.00 -8.14
CA PRO A 366 8.66 28.62 -9.33
C PRO A 366 9.32 27.66 -10.32
N VAL A 367 9.48 26.39 -9.98
CA VAL A 367 10.07 25.35 -10.86
C VAL A 367 9.11 24.18 -11.10
N LEU A 368 7.83 24.37 -10.80
CA LEU A 368 6.79 23.36 -10.98
C LEU A 368 6.59 23.08 -12.47
N ASP A 369 6.82 21.84 -12.87
CA ASP A 369 6.72 21.36 -14.24
C ASP A 369 5.45 20.53 -14.45
N THR A 370 5.12 19.66 -13.49
CA THR A 370 3.99 18.74 -13.58
C THR A 370 3.03 18.92 -12.41
N LEU A 371 1.73 19.12 -12.71
CA LEU A 371 0.64 19.23 -11.74
C LEU A 371 -0.46 18.21 -12.05
N ILE A 372 -0.81 17.38 -11.06
CA ILE A 372 -1.87 16.38 -11.16
C ILE A 372 -2.87 16.63 -10.01
N LEU A 373 -4.12 16.92 -10.38
CA LEU A 373 -5.23 17.11 -9.47
C LEU A 373 -6.23 15.96 -9.67
N LEU A 374 -6.34 15.10 -8.68
CA LEU A 374 -7.28 13.99 -8.66
C LEU A 374 -8.36 14.33 -7.65
N ASP A 375 -9.60 14.48 -8.09
CA ASP A 375 -10.73 14.50 -7.18
C ASP A 375 -10.68 15.64 -6.16
N CYS A 376 -10.04 16.76 -6.52
CA CYS A 376 -9.88 17.96 -5.70
C CYS A 376 -11.05 18.93 -5.88
N TYR A 377 -11.43 19.61 -4.80
CA TYR A 377 -12.59 20.52 -4.77
C TYR A 377 -12.26 21.87 -4.14
N LEU A 378 -13.25 22.75 -4.15
CA LEU A 378 -13.20 24.03 -3.46
C LEU A 378 -13.86 23.91 -2.07
N HIS A 379 -13.34 24.64 -1.11
CA HIS A 379 -13.86 24.71 0.25
C HIS A 379 -14.72 25.96 0.44
N ASN A 380 -15.88 25.82 1.09
CA ASN A 380 -16.83 26.90 1.41
C ASN A 380 -17.25 27.74 0.18
N GLU A 381 -17.14 29.07 0.29
CA GLU A 381 -17.61 30.09 -0.67
C GLU A 381 -16.73 30.23 -1.92
N ALA A 382 -15.68 29.42 -2.05
CA ALA A 382 -14.78 29.49 -3.19
C ALA A 382 -15.51 29.09 -4.48
N LYS A 383 -15.43 29.95 -5.50
CA LYS A 383 -16.12 29.79 -6.79
C LYS A 383 -15.19 29.37 -7.92
N GLY A 384 -13.88 29.62 -7.75
CA GLY A 384 -12.88 29.31 -8.77
C GLY A 384 -11.56 28.80 -8.21
N LEU A 385 -10.87 28.02 -9.04
CA LEU A 385 -9.48 27.63 -8.88
C LEU A 385 -8.68 28.32 -9.98
N HIS A 386 -7.76 29.18 -9.60
CA HIS A 386 -6.78 29.76 -10.50
C HIS A 386 -5.50 28.92 -10.41
N ILE A 387 -4.91 28.63 -11.57
CA ILE A 387 -3.59 27.99 -11.67
C ILE A 387 -2.67 28.98 -12.39
N SER A 388 -1.83 29.64 -11.62
CA SER A 388 -0.86 30.63 -12.11
C SER A 388 0.55 30.11 -11.94
N ASN A 389 1.14 29.62 -13.04
CA ASN A 389 2.49 29.07 -13.01
C ASN A 389 3.12 29.10 -14.41
N SER A 390 4.21 29.85 -14.57
CA SER A 390 4.86 30.01 -15.87
C SER A 390 5.78 28.84 -16.25
N THR A 391 6.21 27.99 -15.30
CA THR A 391 7.08 26.84 -15.60
C THR A 391 6.30 25.56 -15.88
N LEU A 392 5.00 25.53 -15.56
CA LEU A 392 4.16 24.36 -15.70
C LEU A 392 4.05 23.91 -17.16
N SER A 393 4.54 22.71 -17.46
CA SER A 393 4.50 22.10 -18.78
C SER A 393 3.38 21.06 -18.93
N SER A 394 2.95 20.45 -17.82
CA SER A 394 1.95 19.38 -17.82
C SER A 394 0.90 19.57 -16.71
N LEU A 395 -0.37 19.60 -17.10
CA LEU A 395 -1.51 19.69 -16.18
C LEU A 395 -2.49 18.54 -16.42
N THR A 396 -2.78 17.77 -15.38
CA THR A 396 -3.80 16.71 -15.40
C THR A 396 -4.85 16.96 -14.32
N ILE A 397 -6.13 16.97 -14.72
CA ILE A 397 -7.27 17.08 -13.83
C ILE A 397 -8.17 15.86 -14.04
N TYR A 398 -8.46 15.14 -12.96
CA TYR A 398 -9.31 13.96 -13.01
C TYR A 398 -10.38 14.00 -11.92
N SER A 399 -11.65 13.89 -12.30
CA SER A 399 -12.77 13.88 -11.34
C SER A 399 -13.57 12.59 -11.48
N LEU A 400 -13.46 11.66 -10.55
CA LEU A 400 -14.18 10.38 -10.54
C LEU A 400 -15.62 10.49 -10.02
N TYR A 401 -15.98 11.61 -9.41
CA TYR A 401 -17.28 11.79 -8.74
C TYR A 401 -17.95 13.07 -9.20
N ASP A 402 -19.27 12.98 -9.40
CA ASP A 402 -20.12 14.12 -9.74
C ASP A 402 -20.35 15.00 -8.49
N ARG A 403 -19.87 16.23 -8.55
CA ARG A 403 -19.83 17.24 -7.49
C ARG A 403 -19.89 18.61 -8.14
N GLU A 404 -20.16 19.65 -7.35
CA GLU A 404 -20.31 21.01 -7.85
C GLU A 404 -19.11 21.45 -8.71
N ALA A 405 -19.43 21.90 -9.93
CA ALA A 405 -18.45 22.41 -10.86
C ALA A 405 -18.03 23.82 -10.44
N TYR A 406 -16.72 24.05 -10.37
CA TYR A 406 -16.13 25.38 -10.20
C TYR A 406 -15.52 25.94 -11.50
N GLN A 407 -15.19 27.23 -11.48
CA GLN A 407 -14.44 27.89 -12.57
C GLN A 407 -12.95 27.58 -12.46
N LEU A 408 -12.34 27.08 -13.54
CA LEU A 408 -10.90 26.86 -13.62
C LEU A 408 -10.26 27.93 -14.51
N ALA A 409 -9.47 28.83 -13.92
CA ALA A 409 -8.71 29.83 -14.67
C ALA A 409 -7.26 29.37 -14.86
N LEU A 410 -6.73 29.49 -16.07
CA LEU A 410 -5.36 29.08 -16.42
C LEU A 410 -4.49 30.28 -16.82
N SER A 411 -3.48 30.58 -16.00
CA SER A 411 -2.36 31.50 -16.25
C SER A 411 -1.05 30.72 -16.40
N THR A 412 -0.97 29.87 -17.44
CA THR A 412 0.13 28.89 -17.64
C THR A 412 0.68 28.97 -19.08
N PRO A 413 1.45 30.03 -19.43
CA PRO A 413 1.83 30.32 -20.82
C PRO A 413 2.69 29.23 -21.49
N ASN A 414 3.47 28.46 -20.71
CA ASN A 414 4.35 27.41 -21.21
C ASN A 414 3.73 26.00 -21.15
N LEU A 415 2.43 25.89 -20.87
CA LEU A 415 1.74 24.62 -20.80
C LEU A 415 1.88 23.88 -22.14
N GLY A 416 2.46 22.69 -22.13
CA GLY A 416 2.65 21.84 -23.30
C GLY A 416 1.60 20.72 -23.41
N SER A 417 1.17 20.17 -22.28
CA SER A 417 0.20 19.08 -22.18
C SER A 417 -0.93 19.42 -21.21
N PHE A 418 -2.17 19.23 -21.63
CA PHE A 418 -3.35 19.38 -20.79
C PHE A 418 -4.24 18.13 -20.87
N THR A 419 -4.60 17.57 -19.74
CA THR A 419 -5.50 16.41 -19.65
C THR A 419 -6.64 16.71 -18.69
N ILE A 420 -7.88 16.52 -19.13
CA ILE A 420 -9.07 16.58 -18.29
C ILE A 420 -9.92 15.32 -18.47
N LYS A 421 -10.23 14.63 -17.36
CA LYS A 421 -10.96 13.35 -17.36
C LYS A 421 -12.08 13.32 -16.31
N GLY A 422 -13.12 12.52 -16.54
CA GLY A 422 -14.16 12.19 -15.56
C GLY A 422 -15.47 13.00 -15.64
N PHE A 423 -15.99 13.41 -14.47
CA PHE A 423 -17.30 14.06 -14.28
C PHE A 423 -17.24 15.59 -14.25
N ALA A 424 -16.04 16.17 -14.37
CA ALA A 424 -15.81 17.61 -14.21
C ALA A 424 -16.62 18.47 -15.19
N GLY A 425 -17.68 19.13 -14.71
CA GLY A 425 -18.36 20.22 -15.42
C GLY A 425 -17.65 21.57 -15.33
N HIS A 426 -16.36 21.59 -14.96
CA HIS A 426 -15.62 22.83 -14.66
C HIS A 426 -15.62 23.79 -15.84
N GLN A 427 -15.90 25.07 -15.60
CA GLN A 427 -15.78 26.08 -16.65
C GLN A 427 -14.32 26.48 -16.78
N VAL A 428 -13.66 26.02 -17.85
CA VAL A 428 -12.25 26.37 -18.09
C VAL A 428 -12.20 27.68 -18.85
N SER A 429 -11.42 28.63 -18.32
CA SER A 429 -11.06 29.88 -18.98
C SER A 429 -9.55 30.04 -18.95
N SER A 430 -8.98 30.76 -19.92
CA SER A 430 -7.58 31.16 -19.86
C SER A 430 -7.45 32.66 -19.84
N THR A 431 -6.54 33.14 -18.99
CA THR A 431 -6.15 34.54 -18.81
C THR A 431 -4.88 34.87 -19.59
N CYS A 432 -4.30 33.90 -20.31
CA CYS A 432 -3.08 34.06 -21.10
C CYS A 432 -3.21 33.37 -22.46
N ASN A 433 -2.30 33.69 -23.38
CA ASN A 433 -2.25 33.00 -24.66
C ASN A 433 -1.55 31.64 -24.50
N LEU A 434 -2.33 30.56 -24.56
CA LEU A 434 -1.86 29.16 -24.49
C LEU A 434 -1.23 28.68 -25.81
N SER A 435 -0.30 29.48 -26.34
CA SER A 435 0.33 29.26 -27.65
C SER A 435 1.30 28.07 -27.67
N HIS A 436 1.80 27.64 -26.51
CA HIS A 436 2.72 26.50 -26.37
C HIS A 436 2.02 25.14 -26.22
N VAL A 437 0.70 25.13 -26.00
CA VAL A 437 -0.06 23.89 -25.80
C VAL A 437 0.02 23.03 -27.05
N CYS A 438 0.61 21.85 -26.90
CA CYS A 438 0.85 20.90 -27.97
C CYS A 438 -0.15 19.75 -27.95
N ASP A 439 -0.43 19.21 -26.76
CA ASP A 439 -1.23 18.01 -26.57
C ASP A 439 -2.40 18.28 -25.60
N VAL A 440 -3.63 18.02 -26.05
CA VAL A 440 -4.83 18.11 -25.20
C VAL A 440 -5.57 16.78 -25.23
N TYR A 441 -5.90 16.22 -24.05
CA TYR A 441 -6.73 15.03 -23.92
C TYR A 441 -8.00 15.32 -23.09
N ILE A 442 -9.16 15.04 -23.68
CA ILE A 442 -10.47 15.24 -23.07
C ILE A 442 -11.21 13.89 -22.98
N ASP A 443 -11.57 13.47 -21.78
CA ASP A 443 -12.26 12.19 -21.53
C ASP A 443 -13.40 12.34 -20.53
N MET A 444 -14.56 12.77 -21.00
CA MET A 444 -15.73 13.10 -20.19
C MET A 444 -16.84 12.06 -20.32
N PHE A 445 -17.40 11.66 -19.18
CA PHE A 445 -18.56 10.75 -19.15
C PHE A 445 -19.89 11.51 -19.03
N HIS A 446 -19.93 12.61 -18.28
CA HIS A 446 -21.17 13.30 -17.90
C HIS A 446 -21.21 14.81 -18.18
N ALA A 447 -20.13 15.40 -18.73
CA ALA A 447 -20.12 16.83 -19.05
C ALA A 447 -21.10 17.17 -20.18
N LYS A 448 -21.75 18.34 -20.08
CA LYS A 448 -22.55 18.92 -21.18
C LYS A 448 -21.63 19.28 -22.34
N SER A 449 -22.05 19.02 -23.57
CA SER A 449 -21.27 19.28 -24.77
C SER A 449 -20.98 20.78 -24.99
N SER A 450 -21.90 21.66 -24.59
CA SER A 450 -21.63 23.10 -24.47
C SER A 450 -20.37 23.46 -23.65
N ILE A 451 -20.10 22.75 -22.55
CA ILE A 451 -18.91 22.96 -21.72
C ILE A 451 -17.66 22.49 -22.47
N ILE A 452 -17.73 21.33 -23.12
CA ILE A 452 -16.63 20.78 -23.93
C ILE A 452 -16.26 21.75 -25.07
N ILE A 453 -17.25 22.32 -25.77
CA ILE A 453 -16.99 23.31 -26.82
C ILE A 453 -16.30 24.56 -26.26
N LYS A 454 -16.71 25.07 -25.10
CA LYS A 454 -16.03 26.20 -24.44
C LYS A 454 -14.57 25.87 -24.12
N TRP A 455 -14.27 24.66 -23.68
CA TRP A 455 -12.87 24.24 -23.47
C TRP A 455 -12.10 24.23 -24.77
N LEU A 456 -12.67 23.69 -25.85
CA LEU A 456 -12.01 23.67 -27.15
C LEU A 456 -11.73 25.09 -27.70
N GLN A 457 -12.59 26.06 -27.39
CA GLN A 457 -12.37 27.48 -27.71
C GLN A 457 -11.19 28.08 -26.94
N VAL A 458 -10.84 27.55 -25.75
CA VAL A 458 -9.64 27.96 -25.00
C VAL A 458 -8.36 27.37 -25.63
N PHE A 459 -8.44 26.17 -26.20
CA PHE A 459 -7.27 25.44 -26.74
C PHE A 459 -7.15 25.50 -28.27
N THR A 460 -7.44 26.64 -28.89
CA THR A 460 -7.43 26.84 -30.35
C THR A 460 -6.04 26.68 -31.00
N ASN A 461 -4.96 26.86 -30.23
CA ASN A 461 -3.57 26.75 -30.70
C ASN A 461 -2.94 25.36 -30.57
N VAL A 462 -3.73 24.33 -30.21
CA VAL A 462 -3.26 22.95 -29.99
C VAL A 462 -2.75 22.30 -31.29
N LYS A 463 -1.75 21.40 -31.18
CA LYS A 463 -1.23 20.60 -32.31
C LYS A 463 -1.88 19.21 -32.40
N LYS A 464 -2.15 18.58 -31.25
CA LYS A 464 -2.70 17.24 -31.14
C LYS A 464 -3.86 17.25 -30.16
N LEU A 465 -5.04 16.87 -30.64
CA LEU A 465 -6.24 16.80 -29.83
C LEU A 465 -6.68 15.35 -29.70
N LYS A 466 -6.92 14.90 -28.47
CA LYS A 466 -7.28 13.52 -28.17
C LYS A 466 -8.62 13.51 -27.44
N PHE A 467 -9.52 12.61 -27.86
CA PHE A 467 -10.82 12.41 -27.23
C PHE A 467 -11.02 10.97 -26.83
N SER A 468 -11.81 10.72 -25.78
CA SER A 468 -12.43 9.40 -25.62
C SER A 468 -13.65 9.25 -26.54
N SER A 469 -13.95 8.01 -26.91
CA SER A 469 -15.14 7.70 -27.70
C SER A 469 -16.44 8.12 -27.01
N ALA A 470 -16.52 8.04 -25.68
CA ALA A 470 -17.64 8.57 -24.89
C ALA A 470 -17.83 10.08 -25.07
N THR A 471 -16.74 10.85 -25.05
CA THR A 471 -16.77 12.32 -25.24
C THR A 471 -17.30 12.70 -26.62
N LEU A 472 -16.84 12.02 -27.68
CA LEU A 472 -17.31 12.29 -29.04
C LEU A 472 -18.79 11.96 -29.23
N ARG A 473 -19.27 10.87 -28.63
CA ARG A 473 -20.70 10.51 -28.69
C ARG A 473 -21.59 11.60 -28.12
N LYS A 474 -21.15 12.27 -27.04
CA LYS A 474 -21.88 13.42 -26.45
C LYS A 474 -21.93 14.61 -27.41
N LEU A 475 -20.80 14.97 -28.02
CA LEU A 475 -20.77 16.02 -29.04
C LEU A 475 -21.67 15.68 -30.23
N LEU A 476 -21.70 14.43 -30.68
CA LEU A 476 -22.53 13.98 -31.79
C LEU A 476 -24.03 14.10 -31.51
N LEU A 477 -24.47 13.76 -30.29
CA LEU A 477 -25.87 13.89 -29.87
C LEU A 477 -26.35 15.35 -29.96
N GLU A 478 -25.52 16.31 -29.55
CA GLU A 478 -25.84 17.74 -29.69
C GLU A 478 -25.82 18.22 -31.15
N ILE A 479 -24.84 17.80 -31.95
CA ILE A 479 -24.77 18.14 -33.39
C ILE A 479 -26.01 17.66 -34.14
N SER A 480 -26.59 16.53 -33.72
CA SER A 480 -27.78 15.96 -34.35
C SER A 480 -29.08 16.65 -33.92
N ASN A 481 -29.05 17.57 -32.95
CA ASN A 481 -30.21 18.34 -32.48
C ASN A 481 -29.94 19.86 -32.52
N PRO A 482 -30.00 20.50 -33.71
CA PRO A 482 -29.53 21.88 -33.93
C PRO A 482 -30.36 22.95 -33.19
N GLY A 483 -31.60 22.65 -32.77
CA GLY A 483 -32.44 23.56 -31.99
C GLY A 483 -31.89 23.90 -30.59
N SER A 484 -30.86 23.17 -30.12
CA SER A 484 -30.18 23.35 -28.84
C SER A 484 -28.81 24.05 -28.94
N MET A 485 -28.30 24.32 -30.15
CA MET A 485 -26.94 24.86 -30.32
C MET A 485 -26.92 26.39 -30.30
N SER A 486 -26.40 26.97 -29.22
CA SER A 486 -26.09 28.40 -29.13
C SER A 486 -24.60 28.74 -29.25
N TYR A 487 -23.73 27.76 -29.55
CA TYR A 487 -22.26 27.91 -29.46
C TYR A 487 -21.57 27.75 -30.81
N GLN A 488 -20.67 28.68 -31.12
CA GLN A 488 -19.83 28.63 -32.33
C GLN A 488 -18.74 27.55 -32.22
N PRO A 489 -18.49 26.76 -33.29
CA PRO A 489 -17.37 25.82 -33.33
C PRO A 489 -16.01 26.52 -33.08
N PRO A 490 -15.03 25.82 -32.49
CA PRO A 490 -13.68 26.35 -32.31
C PRO A 490 -12.98 26.61 -33.65
N CYS A 491 -12.02 27.53 -33.65
CA CYS A 491 -11.14 27.80 -34.80
C CYS A 491 -9.72 27.35 -34.45
N PHE A 492 -9.35 26.13 -34.86
CA PHE A 492 -8.04 25.56 -34.58
C PHE A 492 -7.00 26.01 -35.61
N VAL A 493 -6.02 26.80 -35.18
CA VAL A 493 -5.04 27.40 -36.10
C VAL A 493 -3.89 26.46 -36.41
N ARG A 494 -3.51 25.58 -35.47
CA ARG A 494 -2.27 24.76 -35.53
C ARG A 494 -2.49 23.26 -35.44
N LEU A 495 -3.75 22.81 -35.47
CA LEU A 495 -4.09 21.40 -35.30
C LEU A 495 -3.53 20.56 -36.46
N LYS A 496 -2.80 19.50 -36.12
CA LYS A 496 -2.18 18.56 -37.07
C LYS A 496 -2.75 17.15 -36.96
N SER A 497 -3.18 16.74 -35.77
CA SER A 497 -3.72 15.40 -35.54
C SER A 497 -4.86 15.43 -34.55
N MET A 498 -5.89 14.63 -34.84
CA MET A 498 -6.97 14.34 -33.93
C MET A 498 -7.02 12.83 -33.66
N GLN A 499 -6.99 12.42 -32.40
CA GLN A 499 -7.00 11.01 -32.03
C GLN A 499 -8.20 10.65 -31.19
N VAL A 500 -8.77 9.49 -31.46
CA VAL A 500 -9.92 8.98 -30.72
C VAL A 500 -9.51 7.71 -30.00
N LYS A 501 -9.49 7.77 -28.67
CA LYS A 501 -9.25 6.61 -27.82
C LYS A 501 -10.54 5.81 -27.70
N ARG A 502 -10.54 4.58 -28.21
CA ARG A 502 -11.68 3.67 -28.05
C ARG A 502 -11.79 3.22 -26.59
N GLN A 503 -12.99 3.30 -26.03
CA GLN A 503 -13.34 2.73 -24.73
C GLN A 503 -14.25 1.51 -24.93
N LEU A 504 -14.11 0.50 -24.07
CA LEU A 504 -14.80 -0.79 -24.17
C LEU A 504 -16.34 -0.69 -24.20
N PHE A 505 -16.91 0.37 -23.58
CA PHE A 505 -18.36 0.52 -23.39
C PHE A 505 -19.00 1.61 -24.26
N ALA A 506 -18.21 2.28 -25.09
CA ALA A 506 -18.69 3.37 -25.94
C ALA A 506 -18.04 3.23 -27.32
N ASP A 507 -18.53 2.31 -28.15
CA ASP A 507 -18.07 2.23 -29.53
C ASP A 507 -18.66 3.39 -30.36
N ILE A 508 -17.86 3.92 -31.27
CA ILE A 508 -18.24 5.02 -32.16
C ILE A 508 -17.78 4.69 -33.57
N SER A 509 -18.68 4.78 -34.54
CA SER A 509 -18.38 4.46 -35.94
C SER A 509 -17.42 5.49 -36.54
N ARG A 510 -16.76 5.15 -37.65
CA ARG A 510 -15.88 6.10 -38.33
C ARG A 510 -16.68 7.28 -38.91
N GLU A 511 -17.86 7.00 -39.44
CA GLU A 511 -18.78 8.00 -39.99
C GLU A 511 -19.27 8.98 -38.90
N GLU A 512 -19.55 8.46 -37.71
CA GLU A 512 -19.90 9.26 -36.53
C GLU A 512 -18.75 10.18 -36.11
N VAL A 513 -17.52 9.65 -36.06
CA VAL A 513 -16.32 10.47 -35.79
C VAL A 513 -16.15 11.56 -36.86
N ASP A 514 -16.28 11.22 -38.14
CA ASP A 514 -16.12 12.18 -39.24
C ASP A 514 -17.17 13.31 -39.17
N ARG A 515 -18.40 13.01 -38.74
CA ARG A 515 -19.44 14.04 -38.51
C ARG A 515 -19.04 15.03 -37.42
N VAL A 516 -18.52 14.55 -36.28
CA VAL A 516 -18.06 15.43 -35.19
C VAL A 516 -16.84 16.23 -35.62
N VAL A 517 -15.88 15.60 -36.29
CA VAL A 517 -14.66 16.27 -36.79
C VAL A 517 -15.02 17.37 -37.78
N LYS A 518 -15.90 17.11 -38.74
CA LYS A 518 -16.38 18.12 -39.69
C LYS A 518 -17.00 19.33 -38.99
N TYR A 519 -17.79 19.10 -37.94
CA TYR A 519 -18.37 20.18 -37.13
C TYR A 519 -17.28 20.99 -36.41
N LEU A 520 -16.36 20.32 -35.71
CA LEU A 520 -15.29 20.98 -34.95
C LEU A 520 -14.33 21.78 -35.83
N LEU A 521 -14.10 21.34 -37.06
CA LEU A 521 -13.19 21.99 -38.01
C LEU A 521 -13.87 23.04 -38.89
N ARG A 522 -15.18 23.28 -38.75
CA ARG A 522 -15.95 24.16 -39.63
C ARG A 522 -15.36 25.56 -39.78
N ASN A 523 -14.78 26.10 -38.69
CA ASN A 523 -14.17 27.42 -38.64
C ASN A 523 -12.63 27.38 -38.73
N SER A 524 -12.03 26.20 -38.92
CA SER A 524 -10.59 26.00 -38.90
C SER A 524 -10.02 25.99 -40.33
N PRO A 525 -8.77 26.43 -40.56
CA PRO A 525 -8.10 26.26 -41.85
C PRO A 525 -8.06 24.77 -42.25
N ILE A 526 -8.43 24.47 -43.50
CA ILE A 526 -8.48 23.12 -44.05
C ILE A 526 -7.04 22.65 -44.35
N ASN A 527 -6.34 22.24 -43.30
CA ASN A 527 -5.07 21.54 -43.41
C ASN A 527 -5.32 20.02 -43.35
N ARG A 528 -4.44 19.21 -43.94
CA ARG A 528 -4.47 17.75 -43.76
C ARG A 528 -4.32 17.44 -42.27
N ILE A 529 -5.38 16.93 -41.64
CA ILE A 529 -5.40 16.52 -40.24
C ILE A 529 -5.42 15.00 -40.18
N ASP A 530 -4.43 14.42 -39.50
CA ASP A 530 -4.36 12.97 -39.31
C ASP A 530 -5.36 12.54 -38.23
N ILE A 531 -6.41 11.83 -38.65
CA ILE A 531 -7.43 11.26 -37.77
C ILE A 531 -7.08 9.80 -37.47
N VAL A 532 -6.76 9.51 -36.21
CA VAL A 532 -6.34 8.15 -35.80
C VAL A 532 -7.27 7.62 -34.71
N GLN A 533 -7.89 6.46 -34.95
CA GLN A 533 -8.56 5.71 -33.90
C GLN A 533 -7.55 4.77 -33.22
N VAL A 534 -7.37 4.95 -31.92
CA VAL A 534 -6.33 4.28 -31.15
C VAL A 534 -6.98 3.24 -30.22
N SER A 535 -6.46 2.01 -30.24
CA SER A 535 -6.92 0.91 -29.39
C SER A 535 -6.65 1.18 -27.90
N PRO A 536 -7.38 0.54 -26.98
CA PRO A 536 -7.21 0.76 -25.53
C PRO A 536 -5.79 0.48 -25.01
N SER A 537 -5.02 -0.38 -25.70
CA SER A 537 -3.76 -0.98 -25.25
C SER A 537 -2.50 -0.15 -25.48
N SER A 538 -2.55 0.99 -26.19
CA SER A 538 -1.36 1.73 -26.64
C SER A 538 -1.05 3.02 -25.87
N PHE A 539 -1.82 3.36 -24.83
CA PHE A 539 -1.52 4.50 -23.95
C PHE A 539 -0.83 4.02 -22.66
N LYS A 540 0.48 4.27 -22.52
CA LYS A 540 1.13 4.31 -21.21
C LYS A 540 0.76 5.63 -20.51
N LEU A 541 0.32 5.53 -19.26
CA LEU A 541 -0.01 6.64 -18.37
C LEU A 541 1.21 7.51 -18.07
#